data_AF-A0A957UP23-F1
#
_entry.id   AF-A0A957UP23-F1
#
_cell.length_a   1.000
_cell.length_b   1.000
_cell.length_c   1.000
_cell.angle_alpha   90.00
_cell.angle_beta   90.00
_cell.angle_gamma   90.00
#
_symmetry.space_group_name_H-M   'P 1'
#
loop_
_entity.id
_entity.type
_entity.pdbx_description
1 polymer ?
#
loop_
_entity_poly.entity_id
_entity_poly.type
_entity_poly.pdbx_seq_one_letter_code
_entity_poly.pdbx_strand_id
1 'polypeptide(L)'
;ILLAERATGQKRGGQTLLGGLDVTVNRNYFGRQVDSFETDLPVPMLGDVPFPAIFIRAPAIAEAGPTVEVLAQVTASNGETVIVAVRQGALLATAFHPELTQDTRWHELFLEMVI
;
A
#
# COMPACT_ATOMS: atom_id res chain seq x y z
N ILE A 1 -3.43 7.09 0.34
CA ILE A 1 -3.07 8.30 1.14
C ILE A 1 -4.30 9.07 1.63
N LEU A 2 -5.22 9.48 0.76
CA LEU A 2 -6.39 10.32 1.16
C LEU A 2 -7.23 9.73 2.29
N LEU A 3 -7.47 8.41 2.29
CA LEU A 3 -8.27 7.72 3.31
C LEU A 3 -7.52 7.46 4.62
N ALA A 4 -6.21 7.71 4.69
CA ALA A 4 -5.46 7.50 5.93
C ALA A 4 -5.90 8.49 7.01
N GLU A 5 -5.96 8.05 8.27
CA GLU A 5 -6.18 8.95 9.41
C GLU A 5 -4.99 9.88 9.64
N ARG A 6 -3.76 9.40 9.40
CA ARG A 6 -2.53 10.13 9.70
C ARG A 6 -1.59 10.09 8.50
N ALA A 7 -0.90 11.20 8.24
CA ALA A 7 0.13 11.28 7.21
C ALA A 7 1.34 12.10 7.66
N THR A 8 2.53 11.58 7.41
CA THR A 8 3.81 12.25 7.67
C THR A 8 4.50 12.64 6.35
N GLY A 9 5.52 13.50 6.42
CA GLY A 9 6.30 13.93 5.25
C GLY A 9 5.55 14.88 4.29
N GLN A 10 4.55 15.63 4.78
CA GLN A 10 3.81 16.60 3.97
C GLN A 10 4.63 17.88 3.70
N LYS A 11 4.52 18.45 2.49
CA LYS A 11 5.02 19.81 2.19
C LYS A 11 4.12 20.86 2.86
N ARG A 12 4.66 22.08 3.09
CA ARG A 12 3.88 23.23 3.59
C ARG A 12 2.61 23.44 2.74
N GLY A 13 1.47 23.62 3.39
CA GLY A 13 0.14 23.64 2.75
C GLY A 13 -0.45 22.24 2.54
N GLY A 14 -0.24 21.34 3.50
CA GLY A 14 -0.48 19.89 3.43
C GLY A 14 -1.82 19.43 2.83
N GLN A 15 -1.89 18.14 2.48
CA GLN A 15 -3.07 17.55 1.89
C GLN A 15 -4.08 17.21 2.97
N THR A 16 -5.32 17.68 2.82
CA THR A 16 -6.45 17.28 3.68
C THR A 16 -6.71 15.78 3.49
N LEU A 17 -6.82 15.07 4.61
CA LEU A 17 -7.15 13.66 4.65
C LEU A 17 -8.67 13.52 4.80
N LEU A 18 -9.25 12.59 4.06
CA LEU A 18 -10.66 12.20 4.21
C LEU A 18 -10.84 11.30 5.44
N GLY A 19 -9.81 10.52 5.77
CA GLY A 19 -9.87 9.53 6.86
C GLY A 19 -10.71 8.30 6.50
N GLY A 20 -10.85 7.40 7.48
CA GLY A 20 -11.61 6.15 7.37
C GLY A 20 -10.75 4.89 7.40
N LEU A 21 -9.45 4.99 7.11
CA LEU A 21 -8.47 3.92 7.24
C LEU A 21 -7.47 4.27 8.35
N ASP A 22 -7.46 3.50 9.45
CA ASP A 22 -6.62 3.74 10.64
C ASP A 22 -5.17 3.34 10.38
N VAL A 23 -4.51 4.13 9.55
CA VAL A 23 -3.10 3.93 9.18
C VAL A 23 -2.35 5.26 9.23
N THR A 24 -1.05 5.16 9.53
CA THR A 24 -0.10 6.27 9.40
C THR A 24 0.69 6.09 8.10
N VAL A 25 0.54 7.03 7.16
CA VAL A 25 1.20 6.96 5.84
C VAL A 25 2.36 7.95 5.73
N ASN A 26 3.54 7.48 5.33
CA ASN A 26 4.67 8.34 4.94
C ASN A 26 4.68 8.54 3.41
N ARG A 27 4.49 9.79 2.97
CA ARG A 27 4.28 10.13 1.55
C ARG A 27 5.51 10.00 0.65
N ASN A 28 6.71 10.07 1.21
CA ASN A 28 7.97 10.05 0.43
C ASN A 28 8.93 9.01 0.99
N TYR A 29 8.40 7.87 1.42
CA TYR A 29 9.19 6.86 2.12
C TYR A 29 10.31 6.28 1.24
N PHE A 30 10.02 5.96 -0.01
CA PHE A 30 10.97 5.33 -0.92
C PHE A 30 11.96 6.28 -1.61
N GLY A 31 11.95 7.58 -1.32
CA GLY A 31 12.96 8.52 -1.83
C GLY A 31 12.48 9.49 -2.92
N ARG A 32 13.39 9.90 -3.82
CA ARG A 32 13.15 10.93 -4.84
C ARG A 32 12.47 10.32 -6.07
N GLN A 33 12.01 11.18 -6.97
CA GLN A 33 11.20 10.86 -8.16
C GLN A 33 11.78 9.81 -9.13
N VAL A 34 13.02 9.35 -8.92
CA VAL A 34 13.75 8.35 -9.70
C VAL A 34 13.55 6.91 -9.16
N ASP A 35 12.97 6.75 -7.98
CA ASP A 35 12.89 5.45 -7.28
C ASP A 35 11.59 4.69 -7.60
N SER A 36 11.17 4.65 -8.87
CA SER A 36 10.16 3.67 -9.29
C SER A 36 10.81 2.30 -9.34
N PHE A 37 10.18 1.28 -8.77
CA PHE A 37 10.72 -0.06 -8.76
C PHE A 37 9.62 -1.10 -8.90
N GLU A 38 10.04 -2.28 -9.34
CA GLU A 38 9.19 -3.45 -9.48
C GLU A 38 9.79 -4.57 -8.63
N THR A 39 8.93 -5.38 -8.02
CA THR A 39 9.38 -6.54 -7.25
C THR A 39 8.30 -7.61 -7.21
N ASP A 40 8.75 -8.86 -7.14
CA ASP A 40 7.89 -10.02 -6.87
C ASP A 40 7.48 -10.00 -5.40
N LEU A 41 6.27 -9.51 -5.13
CA LEU A 41 5.71 -9.35 -3.80
C LEU A 41 5.03 -10.65 -3.36
N PRO A 42 5.51 -11.34 -2.30
CA PRO A 42 4.83 -12.51 -1.77
C PRO A 42 3.53 -12.08 -1.09
N VAL A 43 2.40 -12.63 -1.52
CA VAL A 43 1.08 -12.35 -0.95
C VAL A 43 0.33 -13.67 -0.78
N PRO A 44 0.55 -14.41 0.33
CA PRO A 44 0.05 -15.78 0.48
C PRO A 44 -1.47 -15.94 0.27
N MET A 45 -2.26 -14.92 0.63
CA MET A 45 -3.71 -14.94 0.43
C MET A 45 -4.13 -14.88 -1.05
N LEU A 46 -3.25 -14.43 -1.95
CA LEU A 46 -3.47 -14.41 -3.40
C LEU A 46 -2.86 -15.63 -4.10
N GLY A 47 -2.38 -16.63 -3.34
CA GLY A 47 -1.78 -17.86 -3.84
C GLY A 47 -0.25 -17.90 -3.77
N ASP A 48 0.33 -18.97 -4.30
CA ASP A 48 1.75 -19.30 -4.15
C ASP A 48 2.68 -18.49 -5.07
N VAL A 49 2.15 -17.94 -6.16
CA VAL A 49 2.92 -17.14 -7.12
C VAL A 49 3.00 -15.69 -6.61
N PRO A 50 4.20 -15.11 -6.43
CA PRO A 50 4.34 -13.70 -6.07
C PRO A 50 3.60 -12.77 -7.04
N PHE A 51 3.14 -11.62 -6.55
CA PHE A 51 2.50 -10.60 -7.36
C PHE A 51 3.56 -9.63 -7.92
N PRO A 52 3.58 -9.33 -9.24
CA PRO A 52 4.54 -8.40 -9.83
C PRO A 52 4.19 -6.95 -9.47
N ALA A 53 4.58 -6.50 -8.27
CA ALA A 53 4.16 -5.22 -7.72
C ALA A 53 4.96 -4.04 -8.33
N ILE A 54 4.26 -3.09 -8.92
CA ILE A 54 4.83 -1.88 -9.55
C ILE A 54 4.64 -0.68 -8.62
N PHE A 55 5.73 -0.10 -8.15
CA PHE A 55 5.73 1.06 -7.24
C PHE A 55 6.20 2.31 -8.00
N ILE A 56 5.32 3.32 -8.11
CA ILE A 56 5.64 4.60 -8.74
C ILE A 56 5.46 5.71 -7.72
N ARG A 57 6.59 6.28 -7.26
CA ARG A 57 6.59 7.31 -6.21
C ARG A 57 5.73 6.91 -5.00
N ALA A 58 5.81 5.64 -4.64
CA ALA A 58 4.91 5.04 -3.67
C ALA A 58 5.09 5.67 -2.28
N PRO A 59 4.00 5.88 -1.53
CA PRO A 59 4.09 6.05 -0.10
C PRO A 59 4.42 4.71 0.58
N ALA A 60 4.68 4.73 1.88
CA ALA A 60 4.65 3.52 2.71
C ALA A 60 3.70 3.70 3.89
N ILE A 61 3.08 2.60 4.33
CA ILE A 61 2.31 2.57 5.57
C ILE A 61 3.30 2.25 6.69
N ALA A 62 3.52 3.24 7.58
CA ALA A 62 4.43 3.13 8.70
C ALA A 62 3.79 2.40 9.89
N GLU A 63 2.48 2.60 10.09
CA GLU A 63 1.73 2.02 11.20
C GLU A 63 0.31 1.67 10.74
N ALA A 64 -0.23 0.58 11.29
CA ALA A 64 -1.59 0.13 11.09
C ALA A 64 -2.28 -0.05 12.45
N GLY A 65 -3.52 0.41 12.54
CA GLY A 65 -4.34 0.29 13.74
C GLY A 65 -4.77 -1.15 14.04
N PRO A 66 -5.34 -1.40 15.24
CA PRO A 66 -5.64 -2.75 15.71
C PRO A 66 -6.73 -3.48 14.91
N THR A 67 -7.53 -2.74 14.13
CA THR A 67 -8.60 -3.31 13.28
C THR A 67 -8.19 -3.43 11.81
N VAL A 68 -6.96 -3.01 11.48
CA VAL A 68 -6.42 -3.07 10.12
C VAL A 68 -5.71 -4.40 9.91
N GLU A 69 -6.12 -5.12 8.88
CA GLU A 69 -5.47 -6.32 8.42
C GLU A 69 -4.32 -5.95 7.47
N VAL A 70 -3.11 -6.41 7.78
CA VAL A 70 -1.93 -6.24 6.91
C VAL A 70 -1.89 -7.39 5.91
N LEU A 71 -2.03 -7.07 4.63
CA LEU A 71 -2.11 -8.08 3.56
C LEU A 71 -0.75 -8.34 2.91
N ALA A 72 0.10 -7.30 2.82
CA ALA A 72 1.42 -7.44 2.21
C ALA A 72 2.43 -6.43 2.77
N GLN A 73 3.69 -6.87 2.82
CA GLN A 73 4.85 -6.08 3.21
C GLN A 73 5.98 -6.26 2.20
N VAL A 74 6.83 -5.24 2.05
CA VAL A 74 8.02 -5.30 1.21
C VAL A 74 9.24 -4.84 2.01
N THR A 75 10.39 -5.47 1.78
CA THR A 75 11.67 -4.98 2.29
C THR A 75 12.20 -3.90 1.35
N ALA A 76 12.30 -2.67 1.84
CA ALA A 76 12.85 -1.54 1.12
C ALA A 76 14.39 -1.65 0.98
N SER A 77 14.97 -0.84 0.11
CA SER A 77 16.43 -0.85 -0.17
C SER A 77 17.30 -0.50 1.04
N ASN A 78 16.75 0.17 2.04
CA ASN A 78 17.40 0.45 3.33
C ASN A 78 17.36 -0.73 4.31
N GLY A 79 16.77 -1.87 3.93
CA GLY A 79 16.62 -3.06 4.75
C GLY A 79 15.40 -3.04 5.68
N GLU A 80 14.63 -1.95 5.72
CA GLU A 80 13.42 -1.87 6.52
C GLU A 80 12.24 -2.56 5.83
N THR A 81 11.44 -3.29 6.59
CA THR A 81 10.20 -3.88 6.07
C THR A 81 9.03 -2.95 6.33
N VAL A 82 8.30 -2.61 5.27
CA VAL A 82 7.15 -1.70 5.34
C VAL A 82 5.89 -2.32 4.78
N ILE A 83 4.76 -1.84 5.29
CA ILE A 83 3.44 -2.27 4.87
C ILE A 83 3.10 -1.60 3.54
N VAL A 84 2.64 -2.41 2.58
CA VAL A 84 2.30 -1.97 1.22
C VAL A 84 0.91 -2.37 0.76
N ALA A 85 0.21 -3.24 1.51
CA ALA A 85 -1.21 -3.48 1.31
C ALA A 85 -1.93 -3.75 2.63
N VAL A 86 -3.11 -3.18 2.80
CA VAL A 86 -3.95 -3.31 3.99
C VAL A 86 -5.43 -3.39 3.65
N ARG A 87 -6.20 -3.96 4.57
CA ARG A 87 -7.66 -3.97 4.55
C ARG A 87 -8.24 -3.50 5.89
N GLN A 88 -9.32 -2.74 5.85
CA GLN A 88 -10.13 -2.40 7.03
C GLN A 88 -11.60 -2.35 6.65
N GLY A 89 -12.38 -3.35 7.09
CA GLY A 89 -13.78 -3.49 6.68
C GLY A 89 -13.91 -3.58 5.16
N ALA A 90 -14.61 -2.59 4.58
CA ALA A 90 -14.82 -2.46 3.13
C ALA A 90 -13.71 -1.68 2.40
N LEU A 91 -12.66 -1.22 3.10
CA LEU A 91 -11.56 -0.48 2.51
C LEU A 91 -10.40 -1.44 2.19
N LEU A 92 -9.94 -1.38 0.94
CA LEU A 92 -8.71 -2.02 0.47
C LEU A 92 -7.75 -0.91 0.01
N ALA A 93 -6.50 -0.96 0.43
CA ALA A 93 -5.49 0.01 0.02
C ALA A 93 -4.16 -0.67 -0.30
N THR A 94 -3.57 -0.29 -1.44
CA THR A 94 -2.25 -0.71 -1.90
C THR A 94 -1.34 0.50 -2.09
N ALA A 95 -0.02 0.31 -1.90
CA ALA A 95 1.02 1.30 -2.19
C ALA A 95 1.64 1.13 -3.58
N PHE A 96 1.32 0.02 -4.25
CA PHE A 96 1.68 -0.30 -5.64
C PHE A 96 0.45 -0.18 -6.54
N HIS A 97 0.70 -0.27 -7.84
CA HIS A 97 -0.25 -0.12 -8.92
C HIS A 97 -0.62 -1.47 -9.56
N PRO A 98 -1.56 -2.24 -8.98
CA PRO A 98 -1.96 -3.52 -9.57
C PRO A 98 -2.55 -3.37 -10.98
N GLU A 99 -3.12 -2.21 -11.30
CA GLU A 99 -3.69 -1.87 -12.60
C GLU A 99 -2.67 -1.75 -13.74
N LEU A 100 -1.38 -1.64 -13.41
CA LEU A 100 -0.29 -1.58 -14.39
C LEU A 100 0.25 -2.98 -14.75
N THR A 101 -0.36 -4.03 -14.20
CA THR A 101 -0.02 -5.43 -14.45
C THR A 101 -1.15 -6.12 -15.22
N GLN A 102 -0.88 -7.32 -15.77
CA GLN A 102 -1.95 -8.19 -16.30
C GLN A 102 -2.55 -9.12 -15.22
N ASP A 103 -2.07 -9.02 -13.98
CA ASP A 103 -2.47 -9.90 -12.88
C ASP A 103 -3.67 -9.29 -12.14
N THR A 104 -4.81 -9.96 -12.23
CA THR A 104 -6.10 -9.47 -11.75
C THR A 104 -6.39 -9.79 -10.29
N ARG A 105 -5.52 -10.53 -9.58
CA ARG A 105 -5.83 -11.09 -8.25
C ARG A 105 -6.21 -10.05 -7.19
N TRP A 106 -5.63 -8.84 -7.24
CA TRP A 106 -6.03 -7.74 -6.35
C TRP A 106 -7.40 -7.15 -6.69
N HIS A 107 -7.75 -7.10 -7.98
CA HIS A 107 -9.08 -6.64 -8.41
C HIS A 107 -10.14 -7.68 -8.07
N GLU A 108 -9.84 -8.96 -8.25
CA GLU A 108 -10.71 -10.07 -7.83
C GLU A 108 -10.95 -10.04 -6.33
N LEU A 109 -9.89 -9.89 -5.52
CA LEU A 109 -10.01 -9.71 -4.06
C LEU A 109 -10.95 -8.53 -3.72
N PHE A 110 -10.80 -7.40 -4.41
CA PHE A 110 -11.68 -6.26 -4.17
C PHE A 110 -13.15 -6.56 -4.49
N LEU A 111 -13.43 -7.29 -5.59
CA LEU A 111 -14.79 -7.68 -5.94
C LEU A 111 -15.40 -8.66 -4.92
N GLU A 112 -14.60 -9.62 -4.43
CA GLU A 112 -15.02 -10.54 -3.38
C GLU A 112 -15.39 -9.84 -2.07
N MET A 113 -14.83 -8.65 -1.80
CA MET A 113 -15.19 -7.85 -0.61
C MET A 113 -16.57 -7.19 -0.70
N VAL A 114 -17.16 -7.11 -1.91
CA VAL A 114 -18.44 -6.42 -2.17
C VAL A 114 -19.62 -7.40 -2.20
N ILE A 115 -19.35 -8.68 -2.45
CA ILE A 115 -20.35 -9.76 -2.56
C ILE A 115 -20.62 -10.35 -1.18
#